data_AF-A0A957M2A3-F1
#
_entry.id   AF-A0A957M2A3-F1
#
_cell.length_a   1.000
_cell.length_b   1.000
_cell.length_c   1.000
_cell.angle_alpha   90.00
_cell.angle_beta   90.00
_cell.angle_gamma   90.00
#
_symmetry.space_group_name_H-M   'P 1'
#
loop_
_entity.id
_entity.type
_entity.pdbx_description
1 polymer ?
#
loop_
_entity_poly.entity_id
_entity_poly.type
_entity_poly.pdbx_seq_one_letter_code
_entity_poly.pdbx_strand_id
1 'polypeptide(L)'
;YYARRAYDQAIDLWERAAALDPQFATVHRNLGLAYMNKRGDAERARASYARAVALDSADARVFFELDQLDKKLGRDPAERLANLAAHRALVDERDDLTVEYVTLLNLTGRHAEALDVLTTRTFHPWEGGEGKVSGQYVAALVELAKQALDAGDARAALALLERARTYPDNLAEGKLAGAQENAIHYQRGRAFALLGDPVLANEAFRLATRGSAELGAALYYNDQPPEMVLYQALAHAALGNPDRAGAICKMLVDYGETHAGDEVKMDYFAVSLPDFVVFEDDLA
;
A
#
# COMPACT_ATOMS: atom_id res chain seq x y z
N TYR A 1 -18.20 5.64 27.90
CA TYR A 1 -18.27 7.02 27.40
C TYR A 1 -17.92 7.10 25.92
N TYR A 2 -16.73 6.67 25.51
CA TYR A 2 -16.27 6.75 24.11
C TYR A 2 -17.23 6.12 23.09
N ALA A 3 -17.66 4.87 23.30
CA ALA A 3 -18.63 4.18 22.43
C ALA A 3 -20.02 4.84 22.38
N ARG A 4 -20.33 5.75 23.31
CA ARG A 4 -21.57 6.54 23.34
C ARG A 4 -21.36 7.97 22.82
N ARG A 5 -20.24 8.22 22.12
CA ARG A 5 -19.84 9.53 21.57
C ARG A 5 -19.63 10.64 22.60
N ALA A 6 -19.54 10.29 23.89
CA ALA A 6 -19.18 11.22 24.96
C ALA A 6 -17.65 11.29 25.07
N TYR A 7 -17.02 11.90 24.07
CA TYR A 7 -15.56 11.86 23.88
C TYR A 7 -14.80 12.61 24.96
N ASP A 8 -15.20 13.85 25.29
CA ASP A 8 -14.53 14.66 26.31
C ASP A 8 -14.50 13.93 27.66
N GLN A 9 -15.65 13.40 28.09
CA GLN A 9 -15.76 12.63 29.34
C GLN A 9 -14.91 11.35 29.32
N ALA A 10 -14.78 10.70 28.17
CA ALA A 10 -13.93 9.51 28.04
C ALA A 10 -12.45 9.89 28.20
N ILE A 11 -12.02 10.94 27.51
CA ILE A 11 -10.64 11.46 27.58
C ILE A 11 -10.32 11.87 29.01
N ASP A 12 -11.16 12.67 29.66
CA ASP A 12 -10.94 13.11 31.05
C ASP A 12 -10.79 11.92 32.01
N LEU A 13 -11.61 10.89 31.87
CA LEU A 13 -11.54 9.69 32.71
C LEU A 13 -10.29 8.86 32.41
N TRP A 14 -9.87 8.76 31.15
CA TRP A 14 -8.64 8.07 30.79
C TRP A 14 -7.40 8.83 31.25
N GLU A 15 -7.37 10.16 31.17
CA GLU A 15 -6.27 10.97 31.72
C GLU A 15 -6.15 10.78 33.23
N ARG A 16 -7.28 10.75 33.95
CA ARG A 16 -7.29 10.43 35.40
C ARG A 16 -6.83 9.00 35.67
N ALA A 17 -7.24 8.03 34.86
CA ALA A 17 -6.78 6.65 35.00
C ALA A 17 -5.26 6.54 34.79
N ALA A 18 -4.70 7.22 33.78
CA ALA A 18 -3.26 7.27 33.54
C ALA A 18 -2.49 7.95 34.67
N ALA A 19 -3.09 8.94 35.33
CA ALA A 19 -2.49 9.59 36.50
C ALA A 19 -2.50 8.69 37.74
N LEU A 20 -3.55 7.88 37.92
CA LEU A 20 -3.69 6.94 39.04
C LEU A 20 -2.81 5.69 38.85
N ASP A 21 -2.74 5.18 37.62
CA ASP A 21 -1.87 4.05 37.25
C ASP A 21 -1.11 4.35 35.94
N PRO A 22 0.12 4.89 36.06
CA PRO A 22 0.97 5.18 34.90
C PRO A 22 1.48 3.95 34.14
N GLN A 23 1.24 2.73 34.64
CA GLN A 23 1.65 1.47 34.02
C GLN A 23 0.52 0.80 33.22
N PHE A 24 -0.68 1.36 33.24
CA PHE A 24 -1.82 0.78 32.53
C PHE A 24 -1.77 1.04 31.02
N ALA A 25 -1.11 0.14 30.28
CA ALA A 25 -0.87 0.26 28.83
C ALA A 25 -2.14 0.57 28.01
N THR A 26 -3.26 -0.11 28.31
CA THR A 26 -4.53 0.06 27.60
C THR A 26 -5.08 1.48 27.68
N VAL A 27 -4.86 2.20 28.78
CA VAL A 27 -5.30 3.60 28.92
C VAL A 27 -4.52 4.50 27.96
N HIS A 28 -3.21 4.29 27.86
CA HIS A 28 -2.36 5.06 26.94
C HIS A 28 -2.73 4.80 25.47
N ARG A 29 -3.04 3.55 25.11
CA ARG A 29 -3.56 3.23 23.76
C ARG A 29 -4.89 3.94 23.49
N ASN A 30 -5.82 3.94 24.44
CA ASN A 30 -7.12 4.62 24.28
C ASN A 30 -6.99 6.15 24.21
N LEU A 31 -6.10 6.74 25.00
CA LEU A 31 -5.76 8.16 24.91
C LEU A 31 -5.16 8.50 23.55
N GLY A 32 -4.23 7.68 23.06
CA GLY A 32 -3.62 7.85 21.73
C GLY A 32 -4.67 7.94 20.62
N LEU A 33 -5.59 6.98 20.60
CA LEU A 33 -6.72 6.95 19.67
C LEU A 33 -7.59 8.20 19.77
N ALA A 34 -7.94 8.61 21.00
CA ALA A 34 -8.85 9.72 21.22
C ALA A 34 -8.22 11.09 20.90
N TYR A 35 -6.94 11.28 21.20
CA TYR A 35 -6.22 12.49 20.82
C TYR A 35 -6.16 12.65 19.32
N MET A 36 -5.90 11.56 18.57
CA MET A 36 -5.88 11.63 17.12
C MET A 36 -7.28 11.90 16.56
N ASN A 37 -8.24 11.01 16.82
CA ASN A 37 -9.54 11.04 16.13
C ASN A 37 -10.49 12.14 16.62
N LYS A 38 -10.28 12.69 17.82
CA LYS A 38 -11.23 13.64 18.44
C LYS A 38 -10.63 14.98 18.80
N ARG A 39 -9.31 15.08 18.93
CA ARG A 39 -8.62 16.35 19.20
C ARG A 39 -7.75 16.83 18.04
N GLY A 40 -7.41 15.96 17.09
CA GLY A 40 -6.40 16.26 16.07
C GLY A 40 -5.01 16.50 16.66
N ASP A 41 -4.77 16.04 17.90
CA ASP A 41 -3.51 16.26 18.62
C ASP A 41 -2.54 15.10 18.35
N ALA A 42 -1.86 15.21 17.21
CA ALA A 42 -0.91 14.21 16.72
C ALA A 42 0.23 13.91 17.71
N GLU A 43 0.75 14.96 18.36
CA GLU A 43 1.87 14.84 19.30
C GLU A 43 1.46 14.03 20.54
N ARG A 44 0.35 14.38 21.18
CA ARG A 44 -0.15 13.62 22.34
C ARG A 44 -0.62 12.23 21.94
N ALA A 45 -1.21 12.09 20.75
CA ALA A 45 -1.63 10.79 20.23
C ALA A 45 -0.45 9.81 20.17
N ARG A 46 0.62 10.24 19.50
CA ARG A 46 1.81 9.42 19.33
C ARG A 46 2.52 9.15 20.64
N ALA A 47 2.69 10.17 21.49
CA ALA A 47 3.32 9.99 22.80
C ALA A 47 2.58 8.93 23.63
N SER A 48 1.25 8.92 23.56
CA SER A 48 0.43 7.93 24.26
C SER A 48 0.59 6.52 23.66
N TYR A 49 0.59 6.37 22.34
CA TYR A 49 0.87 5.05 21.72
C TYR A 49 2.27 4.54 22.01
N ALA A 50 3.30 5.39 21.91
CA ALA A 50 4.67 5.02 22.25
C ALA A 50 4.79 4.57 23.71
N ARG A 51 4.05 5.24 24.63
CA ARG A 51 3.97 4.83 26.02
C ARG A 51 3.26 3.49 26.19
N ALA A 52 2.18 3.24 25.44
CA ALA A 52 1.47 1.96 25.48
C ALA A 52 2.37 0.80 25.05
N VAL A 53 3.08 0.94 23.91
CA VAL A 53 4.05 -0.06 23.41
C VAL A 53 5.19 -0.27 24.41
N ALA A 54 5.69 0.79 25.06
CA ALA A 54 6.75 0.64 26.05
C ALA A 54 6.30 -0.09 27.33
N LEU A 55 5.01 -0.02 27.67
CA LEU A 55 4.43 -0.68 28.84
C LEU A 55 4.06 -2.14 28.57
N ASP A 56 3.65 -2.45 27.34
CA ASP A 56 3.36 -3.80 26.88
C ASP A 56 4.06 -4.06 25.53
N SER A 57 5.34 -4.42 25.61
CA SER A 57 6.21 -4.58 24.44
C SER A 57 5.95 -5.87 23.65
N ALA A 58 5.04 -6.73 24.13
CA ALA A 58 4.65 -7.96 23.45
C ALA A 58 3.34 -7.81 22.65
N ASP A 59 2.64 -6.66 22.76
CA ASP A 59 1.39 -6.44 22.06
C ASP A 59 1.62 -5.99 20.61
N ALA A 60 1.67 -6.97 19.70
CA ALA A 60 1.82 -6.74 18.26
C ALA A 60 0.70 -5.87 17.66
N ARG A 61 -0.51 -5.86 18.27
CA ARG A 61 -1.61 -5.02 17.79
C ARG A 61 -1.34 -3.55 18.11
N VAL A 62 -0.95 -3.22 19.34
CA VAL A 62 -0.67 -1.82 19.71
C VAL A 62 0.57 -1.31 18.97
N PHE A 63 1.55 -2.18 18.71
CA PHE A 63 2.68 -1.85 17.87
C PHE A 63 2.29 -1.56 16.40
N PHE A 64 1.40 -2.37 15.82
CA PHE A 64 0.82 -2.10 14.50
C PHE A 64 0.03 -0.77 14.47
N GLU A 65 -0.77 -0.49 15.49
CA GLU A 65 -1.52 0.77 15.59
C GLU A 65 -0.58 1.99 15.69
N LEU A 66 0.57 1.89 16.37
CA LEU A 66 1.58 2.95 16.37
C LEU A 66 2.21 3.16 14.98
N ASP A 67 2.51 2.07 14.26
CA ASP A 67 3.06 2.17 12.90
C ASP A 67 2.06 2.78 11.91
N GLN A 68 0.77 2.45 12.02
CA GLN A 68 -0.31 3.09 11.25
C GLN A 68 -0.42 4.58 11.58
N LEU A 69 -0.27 4.97 12.84
CA LEU A 69 -0.22 6.39 13.21
C LEU A 69 1.00 7.08 12.58
N ASP A 70 2.17 6.46 12.65
CA ASP A 70 3.39 7.03 12.08
C ASP A 70 3.30 7.16 10.54
N LYS A 71 2.67 6.20 9.85
CA LYS A 71 2.30 6.31 8.43
C LYS A 71 1.44 7.54 8.16
N LYS A 72 0.37 7.72 8.95
CA LYS A 72 -0.58 8.83 8.81
C LYS A 72 0.06 10.19 9.08
N LEU A 73 1.00 10.24 10.01
CA LEU A 73 1.77 11.44 10.33
C LEU A 73 2.91 11.72 9.33
N GLY A 74 3.01 10.95 8.25
CA GLY A 74 4.01 11.16 7.20
C GLY A 74 5.44 10.89 7.68
N ARG A 75 5.64 10.00 8.66
CA ARG A 75 6.99 9.59 9.06
C ARG A 75 7.73 8.93 7.91
N ASP A 76 9.05 9.15 7.91
CA ASP A 76 9.92 8.63 6.87
C ASP A 76 9.82 7.10 6.75
N PRO A 77 9.64 6.55 5.53
CA PRO A 77 9.51 5.11 5.33
C PRO A 77 10.72 4.29 5.83
N ALA A 78 11.94 4.84 5.75
CA ALA A 78 13.12 4.13 6.23
C ALA A 78 13.20 4.11 7.77
N GLU A 79 12.76 5.16 8.45
CA GLU A 79 12.60 5.17 9.92
C GLU A 79 11.57 4.12 10.37
N ARG A 80 10.40 4.09 9.73
CA ARG A 80 9.37 3.07 10.01
C ARG A 80 9.91 1.66 9.76
N LEU A 81 10.59 1.44 8.63
CA LEU A 81 11.18 0.16 8.30
C LEU A 81 12.19 -0.30 9.36
N ALA A 82 13.07 0.60 9.81
CA ALA A 82 14.05 0.30 10.85
C ALA A 82 13.37 -0.12 12.15
N ASN A 83 12.29 0.56 12.54
CA ASN A 83 11.52 0.21 13.73
C ASN A 83 10.85 -1.17 13.62
N LEU A 84 10.22 -1.47 12.48
CA LEU A 84 9.61 -2.79 12.24
C LEU A 84 10.67 -3.91 12.18
N ALA A 85 11.81 -3.65 11.55
CA ALA A 85 12.93 -4.61 11.51
C ALA A 85 13.49 -4.91 12.90
N ALA A 86 13.57 -3.91 13.79
CA ALA A 86 14.01 -4.08 15.16
C ALA A 86 13.04 -4.92 16.03
N HIS A 87 11.76 -4.96 15.66
CA HIS A 87 10.71 -5.68 16.38
C HIS A 87 10.13 -6.83 15.55
N ARG A 88 11.00 -7.55 14.82
CA ARG A 88 10.58 -8.56 13.84
C ARG A 88 9.66 -9.64 14.41
N ALA A 89 9.88 -10.04 15.67
CA ALA A 89 9.01 -11.02 16.35
C ALA A 89 7.54 -10.58 16.36
N LEU A 90 7.25 -9.32 16.70
CA LEU A 90 5.90 -8.76 16.69
C LEU A 90 5.33 -8.67 15.27
N VAL A 91 6.18 -8.31 14.30
CA VAL A 91 5.78 -8.23 12.89
C VAL A 91 5.30 -9.57 12.37
N ASP A 92 6.00 -10.65 12.71
CA ASP A 92 5.69 -11.99 12.24
C ASP A 92 4.43 -12.61 12.89
N GLU A 93 3.94 -12.05 13.99
CA GLU A 93 2.71 -12.52 14.64
C GLU A 93 1.44 -12.20 13.83
N ARG A 94 1.48 -11.21 12.94
CA ARG A 94 0.30 -10.73 12.22
C ARG A 94 0.55 -10.52 10.73
N ASP A 95 -0.42 -10.90 9.90
CA ASP A 95 -0.33 -10.73 8.45
C ASP A 95 -0.40 -9.26 8.03
N ASP A 96 -1.26 -8.45 8.67
CA ASP A 96 -1.41 -7.01 8.38
C ASP A 96 -0.12 -6.22 8.66
N LEU A 97 0.53 -6.45 9.80
CA LEU A 97 1.80 -5.84 10.16
C LEU A 97 2.95 -6.36 9.29
N THR A 98 2.94 -7.64 8.92
CA THR A 98 3.90 -8.18 7.96
C THR A 98 3.77 -7.50 6.60
N VAL A 99 2.55 -7.22 6.13
CA VAL A 99 2.32 -6.51 4.87
C VAL A 99 2.82 -5.07 4.92
N GLU A 100 2.67 -4.35 6.03
CA GLU A 100 3.29 -3.02 6.19
C GLU A 100 4.81 -3.09 6.09
N TYR A 101 5.43 -4.09 6.72
CA TYR A 101 6.87 -4.31 6.60
C TYR A 101 7.32 -4.58 5.15
N VAL A 102 6.62 -5.47 4.45
CA VAL A 102 6.89 -5.77 3.03
C VAL A 102 6.69 -4.51 2.16
N THR A 103 5.66 -3.72 2.45
CA THR A 103 5.40 -2.45 1.75
C THR A 103 6.57 -1.50 1.92
N LEU A 104 7.09 -1.33 3.14
CA LEU A 104 8.23 -0.48 3.42
C LEU A 104 9.54 -1.00 2.78
N LEU A 105 9.74 -2.33 2.73
CA LEU A 105 10.84 -2.92 1.97
C LEU A 105 10.75 -2.52 0.49
N ASN A 106 9.57 -2.64 -0.13
CA ASN A 106 9.38 -2.23 -1.51
C ASN A 106 9.60 -0.71 -1.70
N LEU A 107 9.03 0.13 -0.85
CA LEU A 107 9.19 1.60 -0.95
C LEU A 107 10.63 2.07 -0.79
N THR A 108 11.46 1.32 -0.06
CA THR A 108 12.88 1.64 0.17
C THR A 108 13.82 0.92 -0.80
N GLY A 109 13.29 0.26 -1.84
CA GLY A 109 14.09 -0.40 -2.89
C GLY A 109 14.58 -1.81 -2.54
N ARG A 110 14.21 -2.35 -1.37
CA ARG A 110 14.59 -3.68 -0.87
C ARG A 110 13.65 -4.78 -1.38
N HIS A 111 13.38 -4.78 -2.68
CA HIS A 111 12.37 -5.65 -3.32
C HIS A 111 12.68 -7.15 -3.22
N ALA A 112 13.97 -7.52 -3.23
CA ALA A 112 14.37 -8.93 -3.09
C ALA A 112 13.99 -9.47 -1.69
N GLU A 113 14.17 -8.67 -0.64
CA GLU A 113 13.80 -9.04 0.73
C GLU A 113 12.28 -9.05 0.91
N ALA A 114 11.58 -8.11 0.26
CA ALA A 114 10.11 -8.12 0.21
C ALA A 114 9.60 -9.43 -0.41
N LEU A 115 10.18 -9.83 -1.55
CA LEU A 115 9.82 -11.06 -2.25
C LEU A 115 10.15 -12.33 -1.44
N ASP A 116 11.25 -12.33 -0.68
CA ASP A 116 11.60 -13.44 0.20
C ASP A 116 10.52 -13.67 1.26
N VAL A 117 10.09 -12.62 1.97
CA VAL A 117 9.00 -12.71 2.96
C VAL A 117 7.70 -13.20 2.29
N LEU A 118 7.36 -12.64 1.13
CA LEU A 118 6.16 -12.98 0.38
C LEU A 118 6.13 -14.41 -0.16
N THR A 119 7.28 -15.08 -0.27
CA THR A 119 7.36 -16.45 -0.81
C THR A 119 7.65 -17.50 0.25
N THR A 120 8.13 -17.10 1.43
CA THR A 120 8.42 -18.00 2.55
C THR A 120 7.29 -18.05 3.59
N ARG A 121 6.54 -16.95 3.79
CA ARG A 121 5.41 -16.91 4.72
C ARG A 121 4.13 -17.44 4.08
N THR A 122 3.29 -18.13 4.86
CA THR A 122 1.88 -18.40 4.51
C THR A 122 1.00 -17.32 5.11
N PHE A 123 0.32 -16.55 4.26
CA PHE A 123 -0.64 -15.52 4.65
C PHE A 123 -2.04 -16.11 4.75
N HIS A 124 -2.89 -15.50 5.57
CA HIS A 124 -4.29 -15.88 5.73
C HIS A 124 -5.17 -14.73 5.25
N PRO A 125 -6.34 -14.99 4.64
CA PRO A 125 -7.28 -13.93 4.29
C PRO A 125 -7.84 -13.24 5.54
N TRP A 126 -7.99 -11.92 5.48
CA TRP A 126 -8.74 -11.14 6.47
C TRP A 126 -9.64 -10.11 5.77
N GLU A 127 -10.67 -9.64 6.48
CA GLU A 127 -11.58 -8.62 5.98
C GLU A 127 -10.82 -7.31 5.72
N GLY A 128 -10.82 -6.85 4.46
CA GLY A 128 -10.05 -5.69 4.01
C GLY A 128 -8.62 -6.00 3.56
N GLY A 129 -8.20 -7.26 3.63
CA GLY A 129 -6.89 -7.70 3.16
C GLY A 129 -6.77 -7.85 1.64
N GLU A 130 -7.89 -7.80 0.92
CA GLU A 130 -7.98 -8.16 -0.49
C GLU A 130 -7.02 -7.33 -1.37
N GLY A 131 -6.15 -7.99 -2.13
CA GLY A 131 -5.20 -7.36 -3.03
C GLY A 131 -3.94 -6.82 -2.35
N LYS A 132 -3.87 -6.78 -1.02
CA LYS A 132 -2.73 -6.18 -0.32
C LYS A 132 -1.49 -7.06 -0.41
N VAL A 133 -1.63 -8.36 -0.13
CA VAL A 133 -0.48 -9.29 -0.19
C VAL A 133 -0.06 -9.49 -1.64
N SER A 134 -1.02 -9.81 -2.51
CA SER A 134 -0.76 -10.05 -3.93
C SER A 134 -0.24 -8.81 -4.66
N GLY A 135 -0.72 -7.62 -4.30
CA GLY A 135 -0.23 -6.33 -4.81
C GLY A 135 1.25 -6.12 -4.49
N GLN A 136 1.68 -6.39 -3.25
CA GLN A 136 3.10 -6.28 -2.87
C GLN A 136 3.97 -7.32 -3.57
N TYR A 137 3.45 -8.52 -3.83
CA TYR A 137 4.15 -9.54 -4.63
C TYR A 137 4.36 -9.12 -6.08
N VAL A 138 3.33 -8.58 -6.72
CA VAL A 138 3.45 -8.04 -8.08
C VAL A 138 4.42 -6.86 -8.10
N ALA A 139 4.32 -5.94 -7.15
CA ALA A 139 5.20 -4.78 -7.05
C ALA A 139 6.68 -5.19 -6.92
N ALA A 140 7.00 -6.12 -6.01
CA ALA A 140 8.36 -6.60 -5.82
C ALA A 140 8.94 -7.22 -7.11
N LEU A 141 8.16 -8.07 -7.80
CA LEU A 141 8.60 -8.71 -9.05
C LEU A 141 8.77 -7.72 -10.19
N VAL A 142 7.85 -6.75 -10.34
CA VAL A 142 7.93 -5.73 -11.39
C VAL A 142 9.12 -4.80 -11.17
N GLU A 143 9.40 -4.40 -9.93
CA GLU A 143 10.57 -3.56 -9.61
C GLU A 143 11.89 -4.32 -9.80
N LEU A 144 11.98 -5.59 -9.39
CA LEU A 144 13.13 -6.44 -9.72
C LEU A 144 13.31 -6.61 -11.24
N ALA A 145 12.20 -6.72 -11.99
CA ALA A 145 12.27 -6.79 -13.45
C ALA A 145 12.78 -5.49 -14.07
N LYS A 146 12.37 -4.32 -13.53
CA LYS A 146 12.93 -3.02 -13.95
C LYS A 146 14.42 -2.94 -13.68
N GLN A 147 14.89 -3.35 -12.50
CA GLN A 147 16.32 -3.42 -12.17
C GLN A 147 17.08 -4.33 -13.13
N ALA A 148 16.53 -5.50 -13.48
CA ALA A 148 17.13 -6.40 -14.46
C ALA A 148 17.20 -5.78 -15.86
N LEU A 149 16.15 -5.08 -16.31
CA LEU A 149 16.15 -4.35 -17.58
C LEU A 149 17.21 -3.26 -17.62
N ASP A 150 17.34 -2.49 -16.55
CA ASP A 150 18.31 -1.40 -16.46
C ASP A 150 19.75 -1.95 -16.41
N ALA A 151 19.95 -3.18 -15.91
CA ALA A 151 21.19 -3.93 -15.98
C ALA A 151 21.44 -4.63 -17.33
N GLY A 152 20.49 -4.57 -18.27
CA GLY A 152 20.59 -5.22 -19.59
C GLY A 152 20.18 -6.70 -19.61
N ASP A 153 19.72 -7.27 -18.49
CA ASP A 153 19.28 -8.67 -18.42
C ASP A 153 17.78 -8.81 -18.72
N ALA A 154 17.45 -8.72 -20.01
CA ALA A 154 16.09 -8.89 -20.48
C ALA A 154 15.48 -10.27 -20.17
N ARG A 155 16.31 -11.33 -20.07
CA ARG A 155 15.81 -12.68 -19.80
C ARG A 155 15.38 -12.84 -18.36
N ALA A 156 16.18 -12.34 -17.41
CA ALA A 156 15.79 -12.30 -16.01
C ALA A 156 14.53 -11.46 -15.81
N ALA A 157 14.43 -10.30 -16.47
CA ALA A 157 13.24 -9.45 -16.44
C ALA A 157 11.99 -10.21 -16.91
N LEU A 158 12.04 -10.90 -18.06
CA LEU A 158 10.91 -11.70 -18.56
C LEU A 158 10.50 -12.80 -17.58
N ALA A 159 11.46 -13.50 -16.97
CA ALA A 159 11.15 -14.55 -15.98
C ALA A 159 10.42 -13.99 -14.76
N LEU A 160 10.83 -12.82 -14.25
CA LEU A 160 10.17 -12.14 -13.14
C LEU A 160 8.76 -11.67 -13.52
N LEU A 161 8.60 -11.12 -14.73
CA LEU A 161 7.32 -10.63 -15.24
C LEU A 161 6.33 -11.76 -15.49
N GLU A 162 6.77 -12.93 -15.97
CA GLU A 162 5.88 -14.10 -16.07
C GLU A 162 5.46 -14.59 -14.68
N ARG A 163 6.36 -14.60 -13.69
CA ARG A 163 6.02 -14.95 -12.31
C ARG A 163 4.98 -14.00 -11.70
N ALA A 164 5.02 -12.70 -12.04
CA ALA A 164 4.08 -11.70 -11.53
C ALA A 164 2.64 -11.93 -12.03
N ARG A 165 2.47 -12.74 -13.08
CA ARG A 165 1.16 -13.04 -13.67
C ARG A 165 0.39 -14.10 -12.89
N THR A 166 1.05 -14.86 -12.03
CA THR A 166 0.47 -15.96 -11.24
C THR A 166 0.74 -15.78 -9.76
N TYR A 167 -0.27 -15.98 -8.91
CA TYR A 167 -0.12 -15.87 -7.46
C TYR A 167 0.16 -17.25 -6.86
N PRO A 168 1.21 -17.41 -6.04
CA PRO A 168 1.44 -18.66 -5.33
C PRO A 168 0.42 -18.83 -4.19
N ASP A 169 0.08 -20.09 -3.88
CA ASP A 169 -0.99 -20.44 -2.95
C ASP A 169 -0.79 -19.85 -1.54
N ASN A 170 0.47 -19.63 -1.15
CA ASN A 170 0.83 -19.09 0.16
C ASN A 170 0.39 -17.62 0.36
N LEU A 171 0.00 -16.90 -0.70
CA LEU A 171 -0.58 -15.56 -0.57
C LEU A 171 -2.05 -15.60 -0.15
N ALA A 172 -2.70 -16.76 -0.21
CA ALA A 172 -4.12 -16.97 0.05
C ALA A 172 -5.08 -16.06 -0.76
N GLU A 173 -4.64 -15.60 -1.93
CA GLU A 173 -5.41 -14.77 -2.85
C GLU A 173 -5.39 -15.33 -4.27
N GLY A 174 -6.55 -15.32 -4.92
CA GLY A 174 -6.71 -15.71 -6.31
C GLY A 174 -6.68 -14.49 -7.24
N LYS A 175 -6.07 -14.63 -8.42
CA LYS A 175 -6.08 -13.57 -9.42
C LYS A 175 -7.41 -13.53 -10.17
N LEU A 176 -8.03 -12.35 -10.24
CA LEU A 176 -9.28 -12.15 -10.96
C LEU A 176 -9.12 -12.30 -12.48
N ALA A 177 -10.11 -12.93 -13.12
CA ALA A 177 -10.18 -12.99 -14.57
C ALA A 177 -10.39 -11.58 -15.14
N GLY A 178 -9.50 -11.14 -16.03
CA GLY A 178 -9.57 -9.81 -16.63
C GLY A 178 -8.84 -8.70 -15.85
N ALA A 179 -8.09 -9.04 -14.80
CA ALA A 179 -7.18 -8.11 -14.13
C ALA A 179 -6.26 -7.44 -15.17
N GLN A 180 -6.22 -6.10 -15.15
CA GLN A 180 -5.40 -5.33 -16.07
C GLN A 180 -3.94 -5.37 -15.63
N GLU A 181 -3.04 -5.81 -16.52
CA GLU A 181 -1.62 -6.04 -16.22
C GLU A 181 -0.70 -5.08 -16.99
N ASN A 182 -1.15 -3.84 -17.21
CA ASN A 182 -0.49 -2.88 -18.12
C ASN A 182 0.98 -2.67 -17.78
N ALA A 183 1.31 -2.55 -16.49
CA ALA A 183 2.67 -2.46 -16.00
C ALA A 183 3.53 -3.66 -16.44
N ILE A 184 3.03 -4.88 -16.22
CA ILE A 184 3.72 -6.11 -16.58
C ILE A 184 3.92 -6.19 -18.10
N HIS A 185 2.87 -5.91 -18.88
CA HIS A 185 2.92 -5.92 -20.34
C HIS A 185 3.89 -4.88 -20.91
N TYR A 186 3.92 -3.67 -20.33
CA TYR A 186 4.85 -2.63 -20.76
C TYR A 186 6.30 -3.02 -20.50
N GLN A 187 6.61 -3.56 -19.32
CA GLN A 187 7.97 -4.04 -19.02
C GLN A 187 8.36 -5.24 -19.89
N ARG A 188 7.42 -6.14 -20.24
CA ARG A 188 7.68 -7.23 -21.20
C ARG A 188 8.02 -6.67 -22.59
N GLY A 189 7.32 -5.62 -23.02
CA GLY A 189 7.63 -4.92 -24.26
C GLY A 189 9.04 -4.34 -24.27
N ARG A 190 9.47 -3.69 -23.17
CA ARG A 190 10.86 -3.23 -22.99
C ARG A 190 11.85 -4.39 -23.06
N ALA A 191 11.56 -5.51 -22.41
CA ALA A 191 12.43 -6.68 -22.41
C ALA A 191 12.62 -7.27 -23.82
N PHE A 192 11.54 -7.45 -24.58
CA PHE A 192 11.61 -7.94 -25.95
C PHE A 192 12.33 -6.96 -26.89
N ALA A 193 12.12 -5.65 -26.71
CA ALA A 193 12.84 -4.65 -27.46
C ALA A 193 14.37 -4.72 -27.21
N LEU A 194 14.77 -4.92 -25.95
CA LEU A 194 16.17 -5.10 -25.55
C LEU A 194 16.78 -6.41 -26.12
N LEU A 195 15.97 -7.45 -26.31
CA LEU A 195 16.36 -8.69 -27.00
C LEU A 195 16.43 -8.56 -28.53
N GLY A 196 16.01 -7.43 -29.10
CA GLY A 196 15.94 -7.23 -30.54
C GLY A 196 14.77 -7.95 -31.23
N ASP A 197 13.70 -8.25 -30.50
CA ASP A 197 12.47 -8.84 -31.04
C ASP A 197 11.35 -7.78 -31.14
N PRO A 198 11.25 -7.05 -32.26
CA PRO A 198 10.25 -5.98 -32.43
C PRO A 198 8.82 -6.53 -32.57
N VAL A 199 8.65 -7.81 -32.92
CA VAL A 199 7.32 -8.40 -33.08
C VAL A 199 6.70 -8.61 -31.70
N LEU A 200 7.42 -9.31 -30.82
CA LEU A 200 6.97 -9.56 -29.45
C LEU A 200 6.93 -8.28 -28.61
N ALA A 201 7.86 -7.35 -28.84
CA ALA A 201 7.82 -6.05 -28.17
C ALA A 201 6.52 -5.30 -28.48
N ASN A 202 6.18 -5.17 -29.76
CA ASN A 202 4.98 -4.47 -30.18
C ASN A 202 3.69 -5.20 -29.76
N GLU A 203 3.69 -6.53 -29.71
CA GLU A 203 2.56 -7.29 -29.15
C GLU A 203 2.36 -6.97 -27.67
N ALA A 204 3.43 -7.02 -26.87
CA ALA A 204 3.38 -6.71 -25.45
C ALA A 204 2.96 -5.25 -25.19
N PHE A 205 3.46 -4.28 -25.96
CA PHE A 205 3.01 -2.89 -25.85
C PHE A 205 1.52 -2.73 -26.20
N ARG A 206 1.00 -3.44 -27.21
CA ARG A 206 -0.44 -3.41 -27.53
C ARG A 206 -1.31 -4.05 -26.42
N LEU A 207 -0.78 -5.00 -25.66
CA LEU A 207 -1.46 -5.51 -24.47
C LEU A 207 -1.48 -4.44 -23.37
N ALA A 208 -0.38 -3.70 -23.19
CA ALA A 208 -0.28 -2.61 -22.23
C ALA A 208 -1.15 -1.38 -22.55
N THR A 209 -1.72 -1.26 -23.75
CA THR A 209 -2.69 -0.21 -24.11
C THR A 209 -4.15 -0.58 -23.83
N ARG A 210 -4.44 -1.79 -23.34
CA ARG A 210 -5.82 -2.25 -23.09
C ARG A 210 -6.32 -1.77 -21.72
N GLY A 211 -7.63 -1.89 -21.50
CA GLY A 211 -8.30 -1.47 -20.26
C GLY A 211 -8.98 -0.12 -20.37
N SER A 212 -9.60 0.34 -19.29
CA SER A 212 -10.19 1.68 -19.25
C SER A 212 -9.09 2.73 -19.20
N ALA A 213 -9.34 3.87 -19.83
CA ALA A 213 -8.55 5.09 -19.68
C ALA A 213 -9.31 6.15 -18.85
N GLU A 214 -10.50 5.83 -18.36
CA GLU A 214 -11.30 6.73 -17.52
C GLU A 214 -10.62 6.90 -16.16
N LEU A 215 -10.42 8.16 -15.77
CA LEU A 215 -9.92 8.52 -14.45
C LEU A 215 -11.09 8.77 -13.52
N GLY A 216 -11.10 8.07 -12.40
CA GLY A 216 -12.10 8.21 -11.34
C GLY A 216 -11.50 7.84 -9.99
N ALA A 217 -12.21 8.18 -8.92
CA ALA A 217 -11.83 7.72 -7.59
C ALA A 217 -11.86 6.18 -7.57
N ALA A 218 -10.77 5.55 -7.16
CA ALA A 218 -10.74 4.12 -6.89
C ALA A 218 -11.52 3.87 -5.59
N LEU A 219 -12.79 3.49 -5.72
CA LEU A 219 -13.74 3.28 -4.62
C LEU A 219 -13.72 1.82 -4.15
N TYR A 220 -13.31 0.89 -5.01
CA TYR A 220 -13.24 -0.54 -4.73
C TYR A 220 -11.82 -1.09 -4.93
N TYR A 221 -11.48 -2.15 -4.19
CA TYR A 221 -10.16 -2.79 -4.25
C TYR A 221 -9.80 -3.35 -5.64
N ASN A 222 -10.81 -3.61 -6.47
CA ASN A 222 -10.66 -4.13 -7.84
C ASN A 222 -10.79 -3.03 -8.91
N ASP A 223 -10.94 -1.76 -8.51
CA ASP A 223 -10.91 -0.65 -9.46
C ASP A 223 -9.52 -0.54 -10.08
N GLN A 224 -9.47 -0.17 -11.36
CA GLN A 224 -8.22 -0.07 -12.08
C GLN A 224 -7.43 1.13 -11.52
N PRO A 225 -6.21 0.90 -10.99
CA PRO A 225 -5.42 2.00 -10.47
C PRO A 225 -5.02 2.98 -11.58
N PRO A 226 -4.99 4.30 -11.32
CA PRO A 226 -4.69 5.32 -12.33
C PRO A 226 -3.29 5.16 -12.96
N GLU A 227 -2.34 4.55 -12.25
CA GLU A 227 -1.02 4.21 -12.80
C GLU A 227 -1.08 3.26 -14.00
N MET A 228 -2.14 2.47 -14.17
CA MET A 228 -2.30 1.64 -15.36
C MET A 228 -2.51 2.49 -16.61
N VAL A 229 -3.12 3.67 -16.47
CA VAL A 229 -3.30 4.66 -17.55
C VAL A 229 -1.96 5.27 -17.95
N LEU A 230 -1.05 5.49 -17.00
CA LEU A 230 0.33 5.90 -17.31
C LEU A 230 1.03 4.87 -18.19
N TYR A 231 0.89 3.57 -17.89
CA TYR A 231 1.47 2.52 -18.73
C TYR A 231 0.86 2.44 -20.14
N GLN A 232 -0.42 2.81 -20.31
CA GLN A 232 -1.01 2.96 -21.64
C GLN A 232 -0.33 4.08 -22.43
N ALA A 233 -0.07 5.24 -21.80
CA ALA A 233 0.64 6.35 -22.43
C ALA A 233 2.06 5.94 -22.86
N LEU A 234 2.82 5.31 -21.95
CA LEU A 234 4.16 4.81 -22.23
C LEU A 234 4.18 3.78 -23.36
N ALA A 235 3.21 2.87 -23.39
CA ALA A 235 3.08 1.89 -24.45
C ALA A 235 2.70 2.52 -25.80
N HIS A 236 1.82 3.53 -25.82
CA HIS A 236 1.50 4.28 -27.04
C HIS A 236 2.72 5.02 -27.61
N ALA A 237 3.54 5.62 -26.74
CA ALA A 237 4.80 6.23 -27.14
C ALA A 237 5.76 5.20 -27.77
N ALA A 238 5.92 4.03 -27.12
CA ALA A 238 6.76 2.95 -27.62
C ALA A 238 6.27 2.37 -28.96
N LEU A 239 4.96 2.40 -29.23
CA LEU A 239 4.35 1.99 -30.50
C LEU A 239 4.41 3.07 -31.60
N GLY A 240 5.05 4.22 -31.35
CA GLY A 240 5.14 5.32 -32.32
C GLY A 240 3.85 6.15 -32.46
N ASN A 241 3.02 6.22 -31.42
CA ASN A 241 1.79 7.03 -31.40
C ASN A 241 1.91 8.20 -30.39
N PRO A 242 2.78 9.19 -30.64
CA PRO A 242 3.05 10.27 -29.69
C PRO A 242 1.82 11.13 -29.37
N ASP A 243 0.92 11.34 -30.34
CA ASP A 243 -0.30 12.13 -30.13
C ASP A 243 -1.23 11.47 -29.08
N ARG A 244 -1.39 10.14 -29.15
CA ARG A 244 -2.19 9.39 -28.17
C ARG A 244 -1.53 9.38 -26.80
N ALA A 245 -0.21 9.17 -26.73
CA ALA A 245 0.53 9.23 -25.49
C ALA A 245 0.40 10.61 -24.83
N GLY A 246 0.56 11.68 -25.61
CA GLY A 246 0.39 13.06 -25.15
C GLY A 246 -1.01 13.38 -24.66
N ALA A 247 -2.05 12.90 -25.34
CA ALA A 247 -3.43 13.06 -24.91
C ALA A 247 -3.71 12.39 -23.55
N ILE A 248 -3.20 11.17 -23.33
CA ILE A 248 -3.34 10.46 -22.06
C ILE A 248 -2.58 11.19 -20.94
N CYS A 249 -1.34 11.61 -21.18
CA CYS A 249 -0.56 12.38 -20.20
C CYS A 249 -1.26 13.69 -19.84
N LYS A 250 -1.81 14.40 -20.83
CA LYS A 250 -2.57 15.64 -20.59
C LYS A 250 -3.81 15.36 -19.73
N MET A 251 -4.55 14.30 -20.02
CA MET A 251 -5.71 13.90 -19.23
C MET A 251 -5.34 13.59 -17.77
N LEU A 252 -4.22 12.90 -17.52
CA LEU A 252 -3.71 12.66 -16.17
C LEU A 252 -3.37 13.96 -15.42
N VAL A 253 -2.70 14.91 -16.10
CA VAL A 253 -2.37 16.22 -15.52
C VAL A 253 -3.64 17.03 -15.25
N ASP A 254 -4.53 17.15 -16.24
CA ASP A 254 -5.78 17.91 -16.12
C ASP A 254 -6.65 17.36 -14.98
N TYR A 255 -6.70 16.03 -14.82
CA TYR A 255 -7.42 15.41 -13.71
C TYR A 255 -6.82 15.79 -12.37
N GLY A 256 -5.49 15.68 -12.22
CA GLY A 256 -4.78 16.08 -11.00
C GLY A 256 -4.97 17.55 -10.66
N GLU A 257 -4.87 18.46 -11.65
CA GLU A 257 -5.10 19.90 -11.46
C GLU A 257 -6.55 20.23 -11.08
N THR A 258 -7.52 19.54 -11.68
CA THR A 258 -8.94 19.76 -11.41
C THR A 258 -9.33 19.36 -9.99
N HIS A 259 -8.78 18.25 -9.48
CA HIS A 259 -9.17 17.67 -8.18
C HIS A 259 -8.16 17.98 -7.06
N ALA A 260 -7.14 18.81 -7.31
CA ALA A 260 -6.08 19.10 -6.34
C ALA A 260 -6.56 19.75 -5.03
N GLY A 261 -7.74 20.36 -5.04
CA GLY A 261 -8.33 21.03 -3.88
C GLY A 261 -9.65 20.40 -3.42
N ASP A 262 -9.97 19.20 -3.89
CA ASP A 262 -11.20 18.52 -3.49
C ASP A 262 -11.09 17.98 -2.06
N GLU A 263 -12.07 18.32 -1.21
CA GLU A 263 -12.23 17.66 0.08
C GLU A 263 -12.90 16.29 -0.14
N VAL A 264 -12.14 15.21 -0.14
CA VAL A 264 -12.73 13.87 -0.25
C VAL A 264 -13.32 13.46 1.10
N LYS A 265 -14.57 13.01 1.10
CA LYS A 265 -15.23 12.41 2.27
C LYS A 265 -15.77 11.05 1.88
N MET A 266 -15.34 10.01 2.58
CA MET A 266 -15.93 8.68 2.41
C MET A 266 -17.27 8.63 3.15
N ASP A 267 -18.37 8.51 2.41
CA ASP A 267 -19.67 8.23 3.01
C ASP A 267 -19.66 6.84 3.68
N TYR A 268 -20.21 6.77 4.89
CA TYR A 268 -20.18 5.65 5.85
C TYR A 268 -20.67 4.28 5.32
N PHE A 269 -21.14 4.19 4.07
CA PHE A 269 -21.74 3.00 3.45
C PHE A 269 -20.84 2.29 2.44
N ALA A 270 -19.52 2.46 2.51
CA ALA A 270 -18.61 1.56 1.81
C ALA A 270 -18.57 0.21 2.54
N VAL A 271 -19.33 -0.78 2.04
CA VAL A 271 -19.36 -2.19 2.51
C VAL A 271 -18.00 -2.91 2.27
N SER A 272 -16.98 -2.15 1.90
CA SER A 272 -15.65 -2.56 1.43
C SER A 272 -14.55 -1.68 2.01
N LEU A 273 -14.78 -0.99 3.14
CA LEU A 273 -13.71 -0.26 3.85
C LEU A 273 -12.60 -1.28 4.17
N PRO A 274 -11.44 -1.19 3.50
CA PRO A 274 -10.52 -2.32 3.43
C PRO A 274 -9.63 -2.44 4.67
N ASP A 275 -10.02 -1.92 5.83
CA ASP A 275 -9.32 -2.16 7.09
C ASP A 275 -10.22 -1.84 8.28
N PHE A 276 -9.89 -2.45 9.43
CA PHE A 276 -10.23 -1.84 10.72
C PHE A 276 -9.43 -0.55 10.87
N VAL A 277 -9.90 0.52 10.23
CA VAL A 277 -9.29 1.84 10.28
C VAL A 277 -9.36 2.36 11.71
N VAL A 278 -8.24 2.29 12.43
CA VAL A 278 -8.15 2.73 13.83
C VAL A 278 -8.19 4.25 13.90
N PHE A 279 -7.57 4.95 12.95
CA PHE A 279 -7.54 6.41 12.90
C PHE A 279 -8.47 6.97 11.85
N GLU A 280 -9.29 7.95 12.20
CA GLU A 280 -10.17 8.57 11.21
C GLU A 280 -9.34 9.20 10.08
N ASP A 281 -9.67 8.83 8.85
CA ASP A 281 -9.02 9.39 7.67
C ASP A 281 -9.45 10.83 7.43
N ASP A 282 -8.45 11.68 7.21
CA ASP A 282 -8.64 13.00 6.66
C ASP A 282 -8.21 12.86 5.20
N LEU A 283 -9.20 12.73 4.31
CA LEU A 283 -8.99 12.58 2.87
C LEU A 283 -9.09 13.95 2.17
N ALA A 284 -9.15 15.04 2.94
CA ALA A 284 -9.16 16.42 2.44
C ALA A 284 -7.76 16.96 2.15
#